data_AF-A0A2V7PU64-F1
#
_entry.id   AF-A0A2V7PU64-F1
#
_cell.length_a   1.000
_cell.length_b   1.000
_cell.length_c   1.000
_cell.angle_alpha   90.00
_cell.angle_beta   90.00
_cell.angle_gamma   90.00
#
_symmetry.space_group_name_H-M   'P 1'
#
loop_
_entity.id
_entity.type
_entity.pdbx_description
1 polymer ?
#
loop_
_entity_poly.entity_id
_entity_poly.type
_entity_poly.pdbx_seq_one_letter_code
_entity_poly.pdbx_strand_id
1 'polypeptide(L)'
;ATGRIDRGKIKTGDEVALVGFGSEKKSVVTGVEAFRKLLDYGQAGDNVGLLLRGVEKNEVERGMVLAKSGSITPHTKFEAEVYVLTKEEGGRHTPFFKGYRPQFYFRTTDVTGNVELPAGVEMVMPGDNIQMTIELITPIAMDEGLRLAIREGGRTVGAGVVTKILK
;
A
#
# COMPACT_ATOMS: atom_id res chain seq x y z
N ALA A 1 -5.30 16.85 -1.99
CA ALA A 1 -5.39 15.36 -2.10
C ALA A 1 -6.65 14.88 -1.38
N THR A 2 -7.31 13.81 -1.85
CA THR A 2 -8.48 13.23 -1.16
C THR A 2 -8.18 11.80 -0.71
N GLY A 3 -8.77 11.39 0.41
CA GLY A 3 -8.62 10.03 0.92
C GLY A 3 -9.31 9.82 2.26
N ARG A 4 -9.34 8.55 2.69
CA ARG A 4 -9.74 8.18 4.04
C ARG A 4 -8.53 8.23 4.96
N ILE A 5 -8.64 8.88 6.11
CA ILE A 5 -7.57 8.89 7.10
C ILE A 5 -7.48 7.49 7.71
N ASP A 6 -6.34 6.83 7.51
CA ASP A 6 -6.10 5.46 7.97
C ASP A 6 -5.86 5.40 9.48
N ARG A 7 -5.00 6.30 9.99
CA ARG A 7 -4.66 6.42 11.42
C ARG A 7 -4.32 7.85 11.80
N GLY A 8 -4.49 8.17 13.09
CA GLY A 8 -4.11 9.47 13.65
C GLY A 8 -5.13 10.58 13.41
N LYS A 9 -4.65 11.82 13.51
CA LYS A 9 -5.41 13.06 13.42
C LYS A 9 -4.58 14.08 12.64
N ILE A 10 -5.23 14.93 11.85
CA ILE A 10 -4.60 15.98 11.05
C ILE A 10 -5.40 17.28 11.19
N LYS A 11 -4.72 18.42 11.31
CA LYS A 11 -5.36 19.75 11.34
C LYS A 11 -4.65 20.72 10.41
N THR A 12 -5.30 21.85 10.15
CA THR A 12 -4.67 22.97 9.46
C THR A 12 -3.43 23.44 10.21
N GLY A 13 -2.34 23.67 9.49
CA GLY A 13 -1.04 24.06 10.02
C GLY A 13 -0.08 22.89 10.27
N ASP A 14 -0.55 21.64 10.24
CA ASP A 14 0.33 20.49 10.43
C ASP A 14 1.27 20.29 9.21
N GLU A 15 2.53 19.98 9.50
CA GLU A 15 3.51 19.55 8.51
C GLU A 15 3.29 18.06 8.15
N VAL A 16 3.33 17.76 6.87
CA VAL A 16 3.15 16.42 6.33
C VAL A 16 4.21 16.12 5.26
N ALA A 17 4.53 14.84 5.11
CA ALA A 17 5.26 14.31 3.98
C ALA A 17 4.30 13.60 3.03
N LEU A 18 4.35 13.96 1.75
CA LEU A 18 3.80 13.17 0.64
C LEU A 18 4.85 12.13 0.26
N VAL A 19 4.55 10.86 0.55
CA VAL A 19 5.49 9.73 0.38
C VAL A 19 4.92 8.75 -0.63
N GLY A 20 5.72 8.35 -1.62
CA GLY A 20 5.37 7.29 -2.56
C GLY A 20 6.25 7.29 -3.80
N PHE A 21 6.38 6.12 -4.44
CA PHE A 21 7.12 5.92 -5.69
C PHE A 21 8.58 6.42 -5.67
N GLY A 22 9.22 6.35 -4.49
CA GLY A 22 10.60 6.83 -4.31
C GLY A 22 10.73 8.34 -4.12
N SER A 23 9.61 9.06 -4.05
CA SER A 23 9.57 10.50 -3.77
C SER A 23 9.11 10.77 -2.34
N GLU A 24 9.70 11.79 -1.72
CA GLU A 24 9.21 12.40 -0.48
C GLU A 24 9.21 13.92 -0.65
N LYS A 25 8.03 14.54 -0.56
CA LYS A 25 7.87 16.00 -0.59
C LYS A 25 7.21 16.48 0.69
N LYS A 26 7.86 17.40 1.41
CA LYS A 26 7.27 18.06 2.58
C LYS A 26 6.28 19.14 2.14
N SER A 27 5.19 19.26 2.87
CA SER A 27 4.18 20.30 2.69
C SER A 27 3.50 20.62 4.02
N VAL A 28 2.66 21.65 4.02
CA VAL A 28 1.85 22.07 5.16
C VAL A 28 0.38 21.97 4.77
N VAL A 29 -0.44 21.39 5.63
CA VAL A 29 -1.90 21.35 5.45
C VAL A 29 -2.45 22.75 5.65
N THR A 30 -3.08 23.32 4.63
CA THR A 30 -3.71 24.66 4.70
C THR A 30 -5.21 24.61 4.88
N GLY A 31 -5.82 23.43 4.79
CA GLY A 31 -7.24 23.22 5.03
C GLY A 31 -7.59 21.75 5.05
N VAL A 32 -8.57 21.41 5.87
CA VAL A 32 -9.19 20.08 5.95
C VAL A 32 -10.66 20.23 5.56
N GLU A 33 -11.11 19.49 4.56
CA GLU A 33 -12.45 19.59 4.01
C GLU A 33 -13.16 18.24 3.96
N ALA A 34 -14.44 18.18 4.33
CA ALA A 34 -15.30 17.03 4.08
C ALA A 34 -16.68 17.51 3.63
N PHE A 35 -17.26 16.88 2.61
CA PHE A 35 -18.61 17.21 2.10
C PHE A 35 -18.82 18.71 1.82
N ARG A 36 -17.82 19.39 1.24
CA ARG A 36 -17.82 20.84 0.94
C ARG A 36 -17.89 21.74 2.20
N LYS A 37 -17.50 21.22 3.36
CA LYS A 37 -17.37 21.98 4.61
C LYS A 37 -15.92 21.96 5.08
N LEU A 38 -15.44 23.09 5.58
CA LEU A 38 -14.17 23.17 6.30
C LEU A 38 -14.34 22.54 7.68
N LEU A 39 -13.36 21.75 8.09
CA LEU A 39 -13.28 21.13 9.39
C LEU A 39 -12.10 21.70 10.18
N ASP A 40 -12.21 21.72 11.50
CA ASP A 40 -11.09 22.09 12.38
C ASP A 40 -9.95 21.05 12.32
N TYR A 41 -10.32 19.79 12.12
CA TYR A 41 -9.42 18.66 11.98
C TYR A 41 -10.11 17.49 11.26
N GLY A 42 -9.32 16.54 10.76
CA GLY A 42 -9.76 15.22 10.34
C GLY A 42 -9.14 14.14 11.25
N GLN A 43 -9.82 13.02 11.43
CA GLN A 43 -9.36 11.89 12.22
C GLN A 43 -9.55 10.56 11.50
N ALA A 44 -8.92 9.50 12.03
CA ALA A 44 -9.03 8.15 11.51
C ALA A 44 -10.49 7.76 11.22
N GLY A 45 -10.74 7.27 10.00
CA GLY A 45 -12.07 6.92 9.51
C GLY A 45 -12.72 7.98 8.63
N ASP A 46 -12.35 9.25 8.76
CA ASP A 46 -12.94 10.34 7.98
C ASP A 46 -12.48 10.31 6.52
N ASN A 47 -13.41 10.60 5.61
CA ASN A 47 -13.08 10.86 4.20
C ASN A 47 -12.94 12.37 4.01
N VAL A 48 -11.71 12.82 3.77
CA VAL A 48 -11.39 14.25 3.70
C VAL A 48 -10.63 14.61 2.42
N GLY A 49 -10.72 15.88 2.04
CA GLY A 49 -9.78 16.58 1.19
C GLY A 49 -8.80 17.36 2.05
N LEU A 50 -7.50 17.22 1.78
CA LEU A 50 -6.44 18.04 2.36
C LEU A 50 -5.91 19.00 1.30
N LEU A 51 -5.97 20.30 1.62
CA LEU A 51 -5.31 21.35 0.86
C LEU A 51 -3.84 21.42 1.31
N LEU A 52 -2.93 21.34 0.35
CA LEU A 52 -1.49 21.25 0.60
C LEU A 52 -0.80 22.48 0.03
N ARG A 53 0.03 23.13 0.85
CA ARG A 53 0.80 24.30 0.42
C ARG A 53 1.87 23.89 -0.60
N GLY A 54 1.88 24.57 -1.75
CA GLY A 54 2.94 24.41 -2.75
C GLY A 54 3.01 23.01 -3.39
N VAL A 55 1.89 22.29 -3.39
CA VAL A 55 1.77 20.99 -4.07
C VAL A 55 0.73 21.14 -5.19
N GLU A 56 1.18 20.95 -6.42
CA GLU A 56 0.34 20.97 -7.60
C GLU A 56 -0.38 19.63 -7.81
N LYS A 57 -1.43 19.63 -8.63
CA LYS A 57 -2.26 18.44 -8.85
C LYS A 57 -1.50 17.30 -9.53
N ASN A 58 -0.59 17.62 -10.45
CA ASN A 58 0.29 16.67 -11.14
C ASN A 58 1.38 16.08 -10.24
N GLU A 59 1.63 16.65 -9.06
CA GLU A 59 2.60 16.14 -8.08
C GLU A 59 1.96 15.13 -7.11
N VAL A 60 0.65 14.94 -7.17
CA VAL A 60 -0.08 13.99 -6.33
C VAL A 60 -0.61 12.85 -7.18
N GLU A 61 -0.09 11.65 -6.93
CA GLU A 61 -0.51 10.44 -7.63
C GLU A 61 -1.23 9.47 -6.69
N ARG A 62 -2.19 8.73 -7.25
CA ARG A 62 -2.88 7.67 -6.51
C ARG A 62 -1.88 6.57 -6.15
N GLY A 63 -1.83 6.21 -4.88
CA GLY A 63 -0.83 5.28 -4.35
C GLY A 63 0.19 5.94 -3.43
N MET A 64 0.36 7.26 -3.53
CA MET A 64 1.07 8.04 -2.53
C MET A 64 0.26 8.14 -1.24
N VAL A 65 0.96 8.34 -0.12
CA VAL A 65 0.37 8.57 1.19
C VAL A 65 0.80 9.92 1.74
N LEU A 66 -0.10 10.56 2.50
CA LEU A 66 0.25 11.69 3.35
C LEU A 66 0.48 11.16 4.76
N ALA A 67 1.64 11.46 5.32
CA ALA A 67 2.03 10.97 6.64
C ALA A 67 2.75 12.06 7.43
N LYS A 68 2.84 11.87 8.76
CA LYS A 68 3.76 12.67 9.58
C LYS A 68 5.18 12.43 9.06
N SER A 69 5.97 13.48 8.88
CA SER A 69 7.34 13.34 8.35
C SER A 69 8.16 12.33 9.16
N GLY A 70 8.85 11.42 8.45
CA GLY A 70 9.65 10.35 9.04
C GLY A 70 8.87 9.21 9.71
N SER A 71 7.53 9.19 9.63
CA SER A 71 6.72 8.12 10.26
C SER A 71 6.48 6.89 9.38
N ILE A 72 6.78 6.97 8.09
CA ILE A 72 6.68 5.86 7.13
C ILE A 72 7.66 6.14 6.00
N THR A 73 8.34 5.10 5.52
CA THR A 73 9.35 5.18 4.45
C THR A 73 8.97 4.29 3.27
N PRO A 74 9.42 4.63 2.04
CA PRO A 74 9.16 3.82 0.86
C PRO A 74 10.12 2.62 0.80
N HIS A 75 9.59 1.44 0.51
CA HIS A 75 10.32 0.19 0.43
C HIS A 75 9.98 -0.58 -0.85
N THR A 76 10.93 -1.43 -1.27
CA THR A 76 10.82 -2.29 -2.45
C THR A 76 10.91 -3.77 -2.11
N LYS A 77 11.59 -4.16 -1.03
CA LYS A 77 11.78 -5.57 -0.68
C LYS A 77 11.32 -5.85 0.74
N PHE A 78 10.48 -6.86 0.91
CA PHE A 78 9.90 -7.23 2.19
C PHE A 78 9.55 -8.72 2.23
N GLU A 79 9.43 -9.28 3.42
CA GLU A 79 8.83 -10.59 3.66
C GLU A 79 7.35 -10.40 4.00
N ALA A 80 6.51 -11.33 3.55
CA ALA A 80 5.09 -11.35 3.87
C ALA A 80 4.57 -12.76 4.10
N GLU A 81 3.59 -12.85 5.01
CA GLU A 81 2.76 -14.05 5.16
C GLU A 81 1.55 -13.90 4.24
N VAL A 82 1.31 -14.88 3.39
CA VAL A 82 0.29 -14.81 2.34
C VAL A 82 -0.60 -16.05 2.36
N TYR A 83 -1.91 -15.81 2.36
CA TYR A 83 -2.93 -16.80 2.05
C TYR A 83 -3.29 -16.72 0.56
N VAL A 84 -3.19 -17.84 -0.15
CA VAL A 84 -3.58 -17.95 -1.56
C VAL A 84 -5.04 -18.38 -1.61
N LEU A 85 -5.89 -17.59 -2.25
CA LEU A 85 -7.33 -17.86 -2.33
C LEU A 85 -7.60 -19.16 -3.10
N THR A 86 -8.55 -19.95 -2.60
CA THR A 86 -9.02 -21.14 -3.33
C THR A 86 -9.83 -20.74 -4.56
N LYS A 87 -10.13 -21.73 -5.40
CA LYS A 87 -11.03 -21.55 -6.54
C LYS A 87 -12.43 -21.08 -6.11
N GLU A 88 -12.95 -21.63 -5.02
CA GLU A 88 -14.27 -21.31 -4.47
C GLU A 88 -14.34 -19.87 -3.94
N GLU A 89 -13.21 -19.34 -3.47
CA GLU A 89 -13.05 -17.94 -3.06
C GLU A 89 -12.81 -16.99 -4.24
N GLY A 90 -12.82 -17.50 -5.48
CA GLY A 90 -12.58 -16.73 -6.70
C GLY A 90 -11.11 -16.54 -7.06
N GLY A 91 -10.21 -17.28 -6.42
CA GLY A 91 -8.77 -17.27 -6.65
C GLY A 91 -8.35 -18.10 -7.87
N ARG A 92 -7.14 -18.67 -7.78
CA ARG A 92 -6.56 -19.46 -8.88
C ARG A 92 -7.15 -20.88 -8.90
N HIS A 93 -7.22 -21.45 -10.11
CA HIS A 93 -7.54 -22.87 -10.31
C HIS A 93 -6.31 -23.76 -10.26
N THR A 94 -5.14 -23.20 -10.56
CA THR A 94 -3.87 -23.91 -10.71
C THR A 94 -2.79 -23.26 -9.84
N PRO A 95 -1.77 -24.03 -9.42
CA PRO A 95 -0.65 -23.48 -8.65
C PRO A 95 0.10 -22.40 -9.42
N PHE A 96 0.92 -21.65 -8.69
CA PHE A 96 1.98 -20.83 -9.27
C PHE A 96 3.35 -21.33 -8.81
N PHE A 97 4.38 -20.97 -9.57
CA PHE A 97 5.74 -21.46 -9.43
C PHE A 97 6.71 -20.31 -9.18
N LYS A 98 7.99 -20.64 -8.97
CA LYS A 98 9.08 -19.64 -8.98
C LYS A 98 9.03 -18.80 -10.26
N GLY A 99 9.32 -17.50 -10.12
CA GLY A 99 9.20 -16.53 -11.21
C GLY A 99 7.80 -15.92 -11.38
N TYR A 100 6.88 -16.26 -10.48
CA TYR A 100 5.57 -15.62 -10.41
C TYR A 100 5.70 -14.10 -10.18
N ARG A 101 5.03 -13.33 -11.04
CA ARG A 101 5.15 -11.86 -11.11
C ARG A 101 3.77 -11.17 -11.16
N PRO A 102 3.02 -11.16 -10.06
CA PRO A 102 1.68 -10.57 -10.00
C PRO A 102 1.72 -9.05 -9.74
N GLN A 103 0.53 -8.47 -9.64
CA GLN A 103 0.33 -7.15 -9.07
C GLN A 103 0.02 -7.26 -7.57
N PHE A 104 0.61 -6.38 -6.78
CA PHE A 104 0.34 -6.25 -5.35
C PHE A 104 -0.43 -4.97 -5.10
N TYR A 105 -1.62 -5.10 -4.53
CA TYR A 105 -2.47 -3.99 -4.19
C TYR A 105 -2.17 -3.51 -2.77
N PHE A 106 -1.63 -2.29 -2.67
CA PHE A 106 -1.38 -1.60 -1.41
C PHE A 106 -2.28 -0.38 -1.32
N ARG A 107 -3.20 -0.39 -0.35
CA ARG A 107 -4.17 0.67 -0.06
C ARG A 107 -5.01 1.09 -1.27
N THR A 108 -4.44 1.86 -2.19
CA THR A 108 -5.11 2.45 -3.34
C THR A 108 -4.43 2.16 -4.68
N THR A 109 -3.28 1.46 -4.72
CA THR A 109 -2.50 1.26 -5.94
C THR A 109 -2.06 -0.19 -6.13
N ASP A 110 -1.94 -0.59 -7.40
CA ASP A 110 -1.37 -1.87 -7.83
C ASP A 110 0.08 -1.66 -8.26
N VAL A 111 1.00 -2.45 -7.72
CA VAL A 111 2.41 -2.44 -8.11
C VAL A 111 2.87 -3.84 -8.44
N THR A 112 3.45 -4.03 -9.62
CA THR A 112 4.02 -5.32 -10.02
C THR A 112 5.21 -5.67 -9.13
N GLY A 113 5.32 -6.93 -8.73
CA GLY A 113 6.48 -7.42 -7.98
C GLY A 113 6.85 -8.84 -8.36
N ASN A 114 8.07 -9.23 -8.05
CA ASN A 114 8.56 -10.60 -8.18
C ASN A 114 8.40 -11.32 -6.85
N VAL A 115 8.04 -12.61 -6.91
CA VAL A 115 7.93 -13.48 -5.74
C VAL A 115 9.12 -14.44 -5.69
N GLU A 116 9.82 -14.45 -4.56
CA GLU A 116 10.79 -15.46 -4.17
C GLU A 116 10.15 -16.40 -3.14
N LEU A 117 10.03 -17.67 -3.50
CA LEU A 117 9.52 -18.72 -2.62
C LEU A 117 10.60 -19.23 -1.66
N PRO A 118 10.23 -19.75 -0.47
CA PRO A 118 11.16 -20.38 0.45
C PRO A 118 11.97 -21.51 -0.19
N ALA A 119 13.16 -21.77 0.36
CA ALA A 119 14.00 -22.88 -0.10
C ALA A 119 13.24 -24.21 0.00
N GLY A 120 13.33 -25.04 -1.04
CA GLY A 120 12.62 -26.31 -1.14
C GLY A 120 11.17 -26.23 -1.62
N VAL A 121 10.57 -25.03 -1.70
CA VAL A 121 9.22 -24.86 -2.25
C VAL A 121 9.30 -24.59 -3.75
N GLU A 122 8.73 -25.48 -4.56
CA GLU A 122 8.70 -25.34 -6.02
C GLU A 122 7.42 -24.67 -6.53
N MET A 123 6.31 -24.93 -5.86
CA MET A 123 4.98 -24.43 -6.24
C MET A 123 4.13 -24.13 -5.01
N VAL A 124 3.13 -23.28 -5.19
CA VAL A 124 2.15 -22.91 -4.15
C VAL A 124 0.75 -23.19 -4.67
N MET A 125 -0.04 -23.93 -3.89
CA MET A 125 -1.38 -24.33 -4.25
C MET A 125 -2.43 -23.29 -3.80
N PRO A 126 -3.56 -23.16 -4.51
CA PRO A 126 -4.72 -22.45 -3.99
C PRO A 126 -5.17 -23.04 -2.64
N GLY A 127 -5.32 -22.20 -1.62
CA GLY A 127 -5.62 -22.58 -0.24
C GLY A 127 -4.40 -22.62 0.70
N ASP A 128 -3.18 -22.51 0.17
CA ASP A 128 -1.97 -22.52 1.01
C ASP A 128 -1.78 -21.20 1.77
N ASN A 129 -1.18 -21.31 2.96
CA ASN A 129 -0.57 -20.20 3.66
C ASN A 129 0.94 -20.34 3.55
N ILE A 130 1.63 -19.31 3.08
CA ILE A 130 3.06 -19.36 2.84
C ILE A 130 3.73 -18.02 3.10
N GLN A 131 4.92 -18.07 3.69
CA GLN A 131 5.83 -16.93 3.75
C GLN A 131 6.54 -16.76 2.41
N MET A 132 6.60 -15.53 1.89
CA MET A 132 7.35 -15.24 0.66
C MET A 132 8.11 -13.91 0.77
N THR A 133 9.22 -13.82 0.03
CA THR A 133 9.95 -12.57 -0.15
C THR A 133 9.46 -11.91 -1.44
N ILE A 134 9.06 -10.66 -1.35
CA ILE A 134 8.49 -9.89 -2.47
C ILE A 134 9.41 -8.71 -2.79
N GLU A 135 9.68 -8.52 -4.09
CA GLU A 135 10.44 -7.38 -4.61
C GLU A 135 9.61 -6.59 -5.63
N LEU A 136 9.19 -5.40 -5.25
CA LEU A 136 8.38 -4.48 -6.07
C LEU A 136 9.23 -3.74 -7.09
N ILE A 137 8.67 -3.48 -8.28
CA ILE A 137 9.35 -2.67 -9.30
C ILE A 137 9.42 -1.18 -8.96
N THR A 138 8.55 -0.72 -8.05
CA THR A 138 8.46 0.67 -7.64
C THR A 138 8.33 0.75 -6.11
N PRO A 139 9.02 1.68 -5.42
CA PRO A 139 8.92 1.81 -3.97
C PRO A 139 7.52 2.18 -3.49
N ILE A 140 7.05 1.53 -2.42
CA ILE A 140 5.76 1.79 -1.76
C ILE A 140 5.97 2.12 -0.29
N ALA A 141 5.26 3.13 0.21
CA ALA A 141 5.25 3.49 1.62
C ALA A 141 4.59 2.38 2.46
N MET A 142 5.37 1.68 3.27
CA MET A 142 4.89 0.54 4.07
C MET A 142 5.56 0.46 5.44
N ASP A 143 4.84 -0.16 6.37
CA ASP A 143 5.34 -0.60 7.68
C ASP A 143 5.05 -2.10 7.81
N GLU A 144 5.71 -2.76 8.76
CA GLU A 144 5.32 -4.11 9.21
C GLU A 144 3.84 -4.11 9.68
N GLY A 145 3.13 -5.19 9.37
CA GLY A 145 1.69 -5.31 9.60
C GLY A 145 0.81 -4.71 8.50
N LEU A 146 1.37 -4.04 7.49
CA LEU A 146 0.59 -3.56 6.36
C LEU A 146 -0.03 -4.74 5.60
N ARG A 147 -1.36 -4.69 5.42
CA ARG A 147 -2.08 -5.67 4.60
C ARG A 147 -1.96 -5.34 3.12
N LEU A 148 -1.88 -6.39 2.31
CA LEU A 148 -1.82 -6.33 0.86
C LEU A 148 -2.74 -7.39 0.24
N ALA A 149 -3.11 -7.18 -1.02
CA ALA A 149 -3.76 -8.21 -1.83
C ALA A 149 -2.90 -8.52 -3.05
N ILE A 150 -2.85 -9.79 -3.45
CA ILE A 150 -2.19 -10.23 -4.68
C ILE A 150 -3.26 -10.30 -5.76
N ARG A 151 -2.99 -9.69 -6.92
CA ARG A 151 -3.94 -9.55 -8.01
C ARG A 151 -3.36 -9.97 -9.35
N GLU A 152 -4.21 -10.58 -10.16
CA GLU A 152 -3.95 -10.96 -11.55
C GLU A 152 -5.10 -10.46 -12.43
N GLY A 153 -4.79 -9.65 -13.45
CA GLY A 153 -5.83 -9.10 -14.35
C GLY A 153 -6.95 -8.37 -13.61
N GLY A 154 -6.62 -7.72 -12.48
CA GLY A 154 -7.59 -7.03 -11.62
C GLY A 154 -8.39 -7.91 -10.65
N ARG A 155 -8.22 -9.24 -10.66
CA ARG A 155 -8.86 -10.17 -9.71
C ARG A 155 -7.93 -10.47 -8.53
N THR A 156 -8.47 -10.52 -7.32
CA THR A 156 -7.71 -10.92 -6.13
C THR A 156 -7.52 -12.42 -6.13
N VAL A 157 -6.27 -12.86 -5.98
CA VAL A 157 -5.86 -14.27 -5.93
C VAL A 157 -5.16 -14.65 -4.63
N GLY A 158 -4.83 -13.66 -3.80
CA GLY A 158 -4.25 -13.89 -2.48
C GLY A 158 -4.39 -12.66 -1.59
N ALA A 159 -4.25 -12.87 -0.29
CA ALA A 159 -4.24 -11.83 0.72
C ALA A 159 -3.01 -12.03 1.61
N GLY A 160 -2.35 -10.95 1.99
CA GLY A 160 -1.14 -11.05 2.79
C GLY A 160 -0.93 -9.90 3.75
N VAL A 161 0.07 -10.08 4.60
CA VAL A 161 0.53 -9.07 5.56
C VAL A 161 2.04 -8.98 5.51
N VAL A 162 2.57 -7.76 5.45
CA VAL A 162 4.02 -7.51 5.54
C VAL A 162 4.49 -7.93 6.93
N THR A 163 5.43 -8.86 7.00
CA THR A 163 5.99 -9.36 8.26
C THR A 163 7.32 -8.72 8.60
N LYS A 164 8.11 -8.33 7.59
CA LYS A 164 9.44 -7.74 7.79
C LYS A 164 9.86 -6.91 6.59
N ILE A 165 10.43 -5.73 6.84
CA ILE A 165 10.99 -4.89 5.78
C ILE A 165 12.47 -5.23 5.57
N LEU A 166 12.87 -5.42 4.31
CA LEU A 166 14.24 -5.78 3.94
C LEU A 166 14.98 -4.64 3.23
N LYS A 167 14.28 -3.84 2.41
CA LYS A 167 14.83 -2.70 1.67
C LYS A 167 13.75 -1.70 1.30
#